data_AF-A0A372E5K4-F1
#
_entry.id   AF-A0A372E5K4-F1
#
_cell.length_a   1.000
_cell.length_b   1.000
_cell.length_c   1.000
_cell.angle_alpha   90.00
_cell.angle_beta   90.00
_cell.angle_gamma   90.00
#
_symmetry.space_group_name_H-M   'P 1'
#
loop_
_entity.id
_entity.type
_entity.pdbx_description
1 polymer ?
#
loop_
_entity_poly.entity_id
_entity_poly.type
_entity_poly.pdbx_seq_one_letter_code
_entity_poly.pdbx_strand_id
1 'polypeptide(L)'
;MQRPSFLRLSGLASLLALLLSACSGNPDSGEVPNAAPPTGHYEGAISYQGSELRTALDLRETKSGQLTATLSFPQVPGLEFEAATANYQAPQLRLEEAPGQPGGIVVQAVREGDFLRGVVNWDSVRADFVWVRRGEAPAPGFLDTTLTVAVPGQPALRLRLLLPDDTLPRHPALVLLASATDGPAAARRATHLARRGIVTLLLPPSAADSGRVGYWGRGTVAPRVAEAAGQQPQPGFAVLEAAAAATHAEAAAYQVFNQQRIPVLAFYAGLDTTVQAAASARRLRPILGYRRGTQVQVLAGVTSDFRRPGRTGSDGQWQWPQPAPEYWNGLVEWLKAR
;
A
#
# COMPACT_ATOMS: atom_id res chain seq x y z
N MET A 1 -15.80 58.30 62.51
CA MET A 1 -14.53 57.55 62.39
C MET A 1 -13.84 58.03 61.11
N GLN A 2 -12.97 59.05 61.26
CA GLN A 2 -11.49 58.94 61.12
C GLN A 2 -11.10 58.52 59.69
N ARG A 3 -11.02 59.46 58.73
CA ARG A 3 -9.91 60.40 58.39
C ARG A 3 -8.54 59.75 58.09
N PRO A 4 -7.80 60.30 57.09
CA PRO A 4 -6.77 59.64 56.29
C PRO A 4 -5.35 59.85 56.83
N SER A 5 -4.33 59.29 56.20
CA SER A 5 -2.94 59.74 56.34
C SER A 5 -2.19 59.66 55.01
N PHE A 6 -1.93 60.85 54.46
CA PHE A 6 -0.86 61.12 53.53
C PHE A 6 0.46 61.16 54.29
N LEU A 7 1.54 60.68 53.69
CA LEU A 7 2.88 61.24 53.89
C LEU A 7 3.68 61.10 52.60
N ARG A 8 3.94 62.26 51.99
CA ARG A 8 4.99 62.53 51.01
C ARG A 8 6.33 62.63 51.75
N LEU A 9 7.44 62.27 51.12
CA LEU A 9 8.51 63.20 50.71
C LEU A 9 9.72 62.43 50.15
N SER A 10 10.21 62.91 48.99
CA SER A 10 11.62 63.18 48.64
C SER A 10 12.66 62.05 48.77
N GLY A 11 13.51 61.74 47.79
CA GLY A 11 13.90 62.44 46.57
C GLY A 11 15.31 61.97 46.17
N LEU A 12 15.54 61.91 44.85
CA LEU A 12 16.79 62.15 44.11
C LEU A 12 18.07 61.28 44.34
N ALA A 13 18.54 60.80 43.18
CA ALA A 13 19.93 60.74 42.71
C ALA A 13 20.78 59.49 42.99
N SER A 14 21.02 58.71 41.93
CA SER A 14 22.35 58.26 41.43
C SER A 14 22.10 57.17 40.36
N LEU A 15 22.12 57.49 39.06
CA LEU A 15 23.28 57.54 38.17
C LEU A 15 24.18 56.29 38.20
N LEU A 16 24.27 55.64 37.03
CA LEU A 16 25.40 54.86 36.53
C LEU A 16 25.84 53.61 37.33
N ALA A 17 25.44 52.42 36.87
CA ALA A 17 26.35 51.27 36.80
C ALA A 17 25.75 50.13 35.95
N LEU A 18 26.53 49.70 34.95
CA LEU A 18 26.61 48.33 34.43
C LEU A 18 25.50 47.85 33.50
N LEU A 19 25.56 48.39 32.28
CA LEU A 19 25.54 47.59 31.05
C LEU A 19 26.53 46.42 31.22
N LEU A 20 26.04 45.18 31.27
CA LEU A 20 26.69 43.90 30.86
C LEU A 20 25.98 42.72 31.53
N SER A 21 24.87 42.29 30.96
CA SER A 21 24.36 40.90 31.04
C SER A 21 23.24 40.72 30.00
N ALA A 22 23.56 40.98 28.74
CA ALA A 22 22.83 40.38 27.62
C ALA A 22 23.40 38.97 27.44
N CYS A 23 23.00 38.05 28.32
CA CYS A 23 23.20 36.63 28.07
C CYS A 23 22.42 36.28 26.81
N SER A 24 23.13 35.83 25.78
CA SER A 24 22.58 35.27 24.56
C SER A 24 21.76 34.02 24.91
N GLY A 25 20.48 34.21 25.18
CA GLY A 25 19.51 33.12 25.14
C GLY A 25 19.19 32.85 23.68
N ASN A 26 19.83 31.84 23.09
CA ASN A 26 19.44 31.28 21.81
C ASN A 26 18.02 30.72 21.96
N PRO A 27 16.97 31.31 21.35
CA PRO A 27 15.61 30.80 21.47
C PRO A 27 15.33 29.85 20.29
N ASP A 28 16.15 28.82 20.08
CA ASP A 28 16.02 27.94 18.91
C ASP A 28 16.08 26.44 19.26
N SER A 29 15.51 26.09 20.42
CA SER A 29 14.95 24.75 20.64
C SER A 29 13.51 24.87 21.11
N GLY A 30 12.75 25.72 20.44
CA GLY A 30 11.29 25.67 20.49
C GLY A 30 10.87 24.39 19.80
N GLU A 31 10.74 23.32 20.58
CA GLU A 31 9.95 22.15 20.21
C GLU A 31 8.53 22.68 19.98
N VAL A 32 8.21 23.05 18.73
CA VAL A 32 6.86 23.48 18.35
C VAL A 32 6.00 22.24 18.40
N PRO A 33 5.20 22.04 19.46
CA PRO A 33 4.26 20.94 19.50
C PRO A 33 3.28 21.30 18.38
N ASN A 34 3.12 20.41 17.40
CA ASN A 34 2.25 20.60 16.24
C ASN A 34 2.87 21.30 15.00
N ALA A 35 4.16 21.09 14.73
CA ALA A 35 4.72 21.42 13.41
C ALA A 35 3.94 20.69 12.30
N ALA A 36 3.59 21.41 11.22
CA ALA A 36 2.83 20.84 10.10
C ALA A 36 3.50 19.58 9.53
N PRO A 37 2.76 18.58 9.06
CA PRO A 37 3.33 17.36 8.50
C PRO A 37 4.28 17.62 7.32
N PRO A 38 5.32 16.77 7.10
CA PRO A 38 6.30 16.96 6.04
C PRO A 38 5.77 16.57 4.65
N THR A 39 4.75 17.26 4.13
CA THR A 39 4.16 16.96 2.81
C THR A 39 5.09 17.35 1.65
N GLY A 40 5.02 16.62 0.54
CA GLY A 40 5.80 16.89 -0.68
C GLY A 40 6.37 15.64 -1.33
N HIS A 41 7.10 15.86 -2.42
CA HIS A 41 7.92 14.86 -3.09
C HIS A 41 9.31 14.87 -2.49
N TYR A 42 9.80 13.71 -2.04
CA TYR A 42 11.15 13.54 -1.51
C TYR A 42 11.91 12.52 -2.35
N GLU A 43 13.17 12.79 -2.61
CA GLU A 43 14.05 11.90 -3.37
C GLU A 43 15.35 11.64 -2.62
N GLY A 44 15.90 10.45 -2.81
CA GLY A 44 17.26 10.12 -2.41
C GLY A 44 17.56 8.66 -2.68
N ALA A 45 18.49 8.10 -1.92
CA ALA A 45 18.86 6.69 -2.05
C ALA A 45 18.90 6.00 -0.70
N ILE A 46 18.68 4.69 -0.74
CA ILE A 46 19.00 3.78 0.36
C ILE A 46 20.24 2.97 -0.04
N SER A 47 21.14 2.72 0.91
CA SER A 47 22.38 1.99 0.65
C SER A 47 22.51 0.80 1.58
N TYR A 48 22.88 -0.37 1.03
CA TYR A 48 23.13 -1.58 1.81
C TYR A 48 24.16 -2.48 1.12
N GLN A 49 25.21 -2.88 1.85
CA GLN A 49 26.27 -3.78 1.38
C GLN A 49 26.79 -3.45 -0.04
N GLY A 50 27.16 -2.18 -0.26
CA GLY A 50 27.71 -1.72 -1.55
C GLY A 50 26.70 -1.61 -2.69
N SER A 51 25.41 -1.84 -2.42
CA SER A 51 24.31 -1.64 -3.36
C SER A 51 23.53 -0.38 -3.00
N GLU A 52 23.26 0.47 -3.99
CA GLU A 52 22.46 1.68 -3.85
C GLU A 52 21.13 1.51 -4.61
N LEU A 53 20.02 1.92 -4.00
CA LEU A 53 18.71 1.94 -4.63
C LEU A 53 18.08 3.32 -4.49
N ARG A 54 17.76 3.93 -5.63
CA ARG A 54 17.05 5.21 -5.68
C ARG A 54 15.60 5.05 -5.25
N THR A 55 15.15 6.02 -4.47
CA THR A 55 13.82 6.04 -3.86
C THR A 55 13.17 7.40 -4.02
N ALA A 56 11.87 7.40 -4.27
CA ALA A 56 11.04 8.59 -4.24
C ALA A 56 9.85 8.36 -3.30
N LEU A 57 9.64 9.29 -2.36
CA LEU A 57 8.55 9.30 -1.39
C LEU A 57 7.62 10.47 -1.69
N ASP A 58 6.36 10.15 -1.93
CA ASP A 58 5.27 11.12 -2.04
C ASP A 58 4.47 11.15 -0.74
N LEU A 59 4.54 12.27 -0.01
CA LEU A 59 3.75 12.51 1.20
C LEU A 59 2.65 13.52 0.94
N ARG A 60 1.40 13.14 1.23
CA ARG A 60 0.21 13.98 1.10
C ARG A 60 -0.53 14.05 2.41
N GLU A 61 -1.19 15.17 2.64
CA GLU A 61 -2.17 15.31 3.71
C GLU A 61 -3.57 15.24 3.09
N THR A 62 -4.36 14.26 3.51
CA THR A 62 -5.73 14.06 2.97
C THR A 62 -6.78 14.77 3.82
N LYS A 63 -6.51 14.90 5.11
CA LYS A 63 -7.23 15.69 6.12
C LYS A 63 -6.21 16.16 7.14
N SER A 64 -6.56 17.19 7.92
CA SER A 64 -5.68 17.68 9.00
C SER A 64 -5.14 16.53 9.87
N GLY A 65 -3.82 16.34 9.86
CA GLY A 65 -3.10 15.28 10.58
C GLY A 65 -3.15 13.89 9.96
N GLN A 66 -3.90 13.68 8.87
CA GLN A 66 -4.02 12.38 8.18
C GLN A 66 -3.15 12.33 6.94
N LEU A 67 -2.00 11.66 7.06
CA LEU A 67 -1.06 11.47 5.97
C LEU A 67 -1.39 10.23 5.12
N THR A 68 -1.10 10.35 3.82
CA THR A 68 -0.89 9.22 2.92
C THR A 68 0.51 9.29 2.36
N ALA A 69 1.12 8.12 2.14
CA ALA A 69 2.49 8.01 1.68
C ALA A 69 2.59 6.97 0.58
N THR A 70 3.27 7.30 -0.51
CA THR A 70 3.66 6.33 -1.56
C THR A 70 5.17 6.32 -1.67
N LEU A 71 5.79 5.16 -1.45
CA LEU A 71 7.21 4.96 -1.71
C LEU A 71 7.37 4.21 -3.03
N SER A 72 8.21 4.74 -3.92
CA SER A 72 8.50 4.17 -5.23
C SER A 72 10.01 4.00 -5.43
N PHE A 73 10.36 3.02 -6.26
CA PHE A 73 11.74 2.65 -6.57
C PHE A 73 11.94 2.74 -8.09
N PRO A 74 12.33 3.90 -8.65
CA PRO A 74 12.35 4.11 -10.10
C PRO A 74 13.21 3.12 -10.89
N GLN A 75 14.24 2.55 -10.25
CA GLN A 75 15.13 1.55 -10.85
C GLN A 75 14.53 0.14 -10.86
N VAL A 76 13.44 -0.09 -10.13
CA VAL A 76 12.76 -1.38 -10.02
C VAL A 76 11.29 -1.23 -10.41
N PRO A 77 10.97 -1.31 -11.72
CA PRO A 77 9.61 -1.19 -12.20
C PRO A 77 8.65 -2.17 -11.51
N GLY A 78 7.49 -1.65 -11.10
CA GLY A 78 6.49 -2.45 -10.38
C GLY A 78 6.73 -2.58 -8.88
N LEU A 79 7.84 -2.04 -8.37
CA LEU A 79 8.07 -1.91 -6.94
C LEU A 79 7.69 -0.51 -6.48
N GLU A 80 6.50 -0.46 -5.92
CA GLU A 80 5.91 0.70 -5.28
C GLU A 80 5.04 0.17 -4.16
N PHE A 81 4.94 0.89 -3.06
CA PHE A 81 3.90 0.60 -2.08
C PHE A 81 3.30 1.87 -1.51
N GLU A 82 2.01 1.79 -1.28
CA GLU A 82 1.25 2.75 -0.50
C GLU A 82 1.32 2.31 0.97
N ALA A 83 1.77 3.20 1.84
CA ALA A 83 1.86 2.89 3.27
C ALA A 83 0.46 2.68 3.83
N ALA A 84 0.20 1.52 4.42
CA ALA A 84 -1.03 1.26 5.16
C ALA A 84 -1.13 2.14 6.42
N THR A 85 0.00 2.63 6.93
CA THR A 85 0.03 3.57 8.05
C THR A 85 1.11 4.61 7.83
N ALA A 86 0.75 5.89 7.98
CA ALA A 86 1.66 7.02 7.91
C ALA A 86 1.41 7.93 9.12
N ASN A 87 2.26 7.81 10.13
CA ASN A 87 2.13 8.53 11.38
C ASN A 87 3.23 9.59 11.48
N TYR A 88 2.86 10.82 11.77
CA TYR A 88 3.81 11.89 12.04
C TYR A 88 3.57 12.48 13.42
N GLN A 89 4.59 12.38 14.26
CA GLN A 89 4.66 13.03 15.57
C GLN A 89 5.95 13.83 15.57
N ALA A 90 5.85 15.13 15.33
CA ALA A 90 7.00 15.99 15.09
C ALA A 90 8.12 15.76 16.12
N PRO A 91 9.38 15.56 15.69
CA PRO A 91 9.87 15.58 14.29
C PRO A 91 9.85 14.21 13.59
N GLN A 92 9.27 13.18 14.19
CA GLN A 92 9.34 11.79 13.75
C GLN A 92 8.24 11.42 12.75
N LEU A 93 8.63 10.76 11.66
CA LEU A 93 7.76 10.14 10.67
C LEU A 93 7.94 8.63 10.71
N ARG A 94 6.83 7.89 10.77
CA ARG A 94 6.82 6.42 10.66
C ARG A 94 5.86 5.99 9.56
N LEU A 95 6.37 5.21 8.60
CA LEU A 95 5.60 4.63 7.51
C LEU A 95 5.67 3.10 7.60
N GLU A 96 4.54 2.44 7.37
CA GLU A 96 4.46 0.97 7.32
C GLU A 96 3.67 0.53 6.09
N GLU A 97 4.25 -0.36 5.29
CA GLU A 97 3.57 -0.97 4.15
C GLU A 97 2.35 -1.79 4.61
N ALA A 98 2.55 -2.64 5.61
CA ALA A 98 1.53 -3.53 6.17
C ALA A 98 1.89 -3.88 7.62
N PRO A 99 1.24 -3.26 8.62
CA PRO A 99 1.54 -3.47 10.02
C PRO A 99 1.50 -4.95 10.42
N GLY A 100 2.57 -5.43 11.04
CA GLY A 100 2.69 -6.81 11.52
C GLY A 100 2.89 -7.88 10.43
N GLN A 101 3.00 -7.51 9.15
CA GLN A 101 3.27 -8.45 8.07
C GLN A 101 4.78 -8.72 7.94
N PRO A 102 5.24 -9.99 8.02
CA PRO A 102 6.63 -10.35 7.72
C PRO A 102 7.02 -9.92 6.30
N GLY A 103 8.24 -9.39 6.13
CA GLY A 103 8.75 -8.96 4.82
C GLY A 103 8.22 -7.61 4.33
N GLY A 104 7.37 -6.92 5.10
CA GLY A 104 6.91 -5.57 4.80
C GLY A 104 8.01 -4.52 4.96
N ILE A 105 7.77 -3.34 4.38
CA ILE A 105 8.68 -2.18 4.50
C ILE A 105 8.24 -1.29 5.66
N VAL A 106 9.19 -0.91 6.52
CA VAL A 106 9.01 0.05 7.61
C VAL A 106 10.04 1.17 7.48
N VAL A 107 9.57 2.41 7.39
CA VAL A 107 10.42 3.61 7.34
C VAL A 107 10.28 4.34 8.67
N GLN A 108 11.41 4.67 9.29
CA GLN A 108 11.48 5.56 10.43
C GLN A 108 12.39 6.73 10.08
N ALA A 109 11.85 7.95 10.12
CA ALA A 109 12.57 9.15 9.73
C ALA A 109 12.43 10.25 10.78
N VAL A 110 13.44 11.10 10.86
CA VAL A 110 13.42 12.39 11.54
C VAL A 110 13.42 13.48 10.47
N ARG A 111 12.52 14.46 10.63
CA ARG A 111 12.45 15.64 9.77
C ARG A 111 13.43 16.71 10.25
N GLU A 112 14.26 17.19 9.33
CA GLU A 112 15.20 18.30 9.53
C GLU A 112 15.02 19.31 8.38
N GLY A 113 14.14 20.30 8.53
CA GLY A 113 13.80 21.23 7.46
C GLY A 113 13.16 20.53 6.25
N ASP A 114 13.86 20.56 5.12
CA ASP A 114 13.49 19.88 3.86
C ASP A 114 14.10 18.47 3.71
N PHE A 115 14.75 17.96 4.77
CA PHE A 115 15.34 16.63 4.78
C PHE A 115 14.53 15.66 5.63
N LEU A 116 14.48 14.40 5.18
CA LEU A 116 14.09 13.25 5.98
C LEU A 116 15.31 12.35 6.11
N ARG A 117 15.67 11.99 7.34
CA ARG A 117 16.82 11.13 7.63
C ARG A 117 16.40 9.98 8.51
N GLY A 118 16.89 8.78 8.26
CA GLY A 118 16.61 7.66 9.15
C GLY A 118 16.88 6.31 8.52
N VAL A 119 16.04 5.34 8.85
CA VAL A 119 16.22 3.93 8.50
C VAL A 119 15.03 3.37 7.76
N VAL A 120 15.30 2.60 6.70
CA VAL A 120 14.34 1.68 6.08
C VAL A 120 14.66 0.28 6.54
N ASN A 121 13.67 -0.39 7.12
CA ASN A 121 13.70 -1.83 7.36
C ASN A 121 12.87 -2.51 6.27
N TRP A 122 13.46 -3.48 5.59
CA TRP A 122 12.81 -4.19 4.50
C TRP A 122 13.30 -5.64 4.50
N ASP A 123 12.38 -6.56 4.77
CA ASP A 123 12.71 -7.97 4.97
C ASP A 123 13.71 -8.13 6.13
N SER A 124 14.94 -8.61 5.87
CA SER A 124 16.02 -8.70 6.85
C SER A 124 17.02 -7.53 6.76
N VAL A 125 16.80 -6.58 5.86
CA VAL A 125 17.70 -5.45 5.61
C VAL A 125 17.31 -4.26 6.46
N ARG A 126 18.33 -3.62 7.04
CA ARG A 126 18.26 -2.28 7.61
C ARG A 126 19.21 -1.37 6.85
N ALA A 127 18.68 -0.35 6.18
CA ALA A 127 19.43 0.59 5.36
C ALA A 127 19.19 2.02 5.82
N ASP A 128 20.27 2.79 5.96
CA ASP A 128 20.18 4.22 6.25
C ASP A 128 19.81 5.00 4.98
N PHE A 129 19.19 6.16 5.17
CA PHE A 129 18.83 7.05 4.07
C PHE A 129 18.85 8.52 4.45
N VAL A 130 19.00 9.34 3.42
CA VAL A 130 18.76 10.78 3.47
C VAL A 130 17.95 11.15 2.23
N TRP A 131 16.74 11.65 2.44
CA TRP A 131 15.84 12.11 1.38
C TRP A 131 15.66 13.61 1.46
N VAL A 132 15.60 14.25 0.29
CA VAL A 132 15.50 15.71 0.14
C VAL A 132 14.19 16.05 -0.53
N ARG A 133 13.48 17.04 0.00
CA ARG A 133 12.25 17.56 -0.62
C ARG A 133 12.58 18.21 -1.98
N ARG A 134 11.85 17.83 -3.02
CA ARG A 134 12.00 18.30 -4.40
C ARG A 134 10.81 19.09 -4.92
N GLY A 135 9.75 19.21 -4.11
CA GLY A 135 8.57 20.00 -4.45
C GLY A 135 7.29 19.39 -3.91
N GLU A 136 6.19 19.69 -4.59
CA GLU A 136 4.89 19.07 -4.30
C GLU A 136 4.85 17.64 -4.82
N ALA A 137 4.08 16.79 -4.14
CA ALA A 137 3.91 15.41 -4.57
C ALA A 137 3.09 15.36 -5.90
N PRO A 138 3.51 14.62 -6.93
CA PRO A 138 2.82 14.51 -8.23
C PRO A 138 1.51 13.73 -8.13
N ALA A 139 0.45 14.19 -8.82
CA ALA A 139 -0.87 13.56 -8.75
C ALA A 139 -0.82 12.01 -8.84
N PRO A 140 -1.67 11.27 -8.11
CA PRO A 140 -1.56 9.80 -8.01
C PRO A 140 -1.69 9.02 -9.33
N GLY A 141 -2.15 9.67 -10.40
CA GLY A 141 -2.42 9.04 -11.71
C GLY A 141 -3.75 8.26 -11.75
N PHE A 142 -4.62 8.47 -10.76
CA PHE A 142 -5.97 7.92 -10.69
C PHE A 142 -6.85 8.80 -9.81
N LEU A 143 -8.16 8.73 -10.03
CA LEU A 143 -9.19 9.32 -9.19
C LEU A 143 -9.66 8.29 -8.16
N ASP A 144 -9.71 8.69 -6.89
CA ASP A 144 -10.22 7.89 -5.78
C ASP A 144 -11.61 8.39 -5.35
N THR A 145 -12.65 7.61 -5.66
CA THR A 145 -14.05 7.97 -5.41
C THR A 145 -14.71 6.99 -4.47
N THR A 146 -15.48 7.50 -3.50
CA THR A 146 -16.35 6.66 -2.67
C THR A 146 -17.74 6.59 -3.28
N LEU A 147 -18.18 5.40 -3.67
CA LEU A 147 -19.55 5.11 -4.07
C LEU A 147 -20.37 4.67 -2.87
N THR A 148 -21.61 5.15 -2.75
CA THR A 148 -22.57 4.64 -1.76
C THR A 148 -23.64 3.85 -2.48
N VAL A 149 -23.77 2.56 -2.18
CA VAL A 149 -24.73 1.65 -2.78
C VAL A 149 -25.75 1.23 -1.74
N ALA A 150 -27.03 1.49 -2.00
CA ALA A 150 -28.12 1.01 -1.18
C ALA A 150 -28.65 -0.31 -1.75
N VAL A 151 -28.62 -1.37 -0.94
CA VAL A 151 -29.23 -2.66 -1.26
C VAL A 151 -30.48 -2.82 -0.38
N PRO A 152 -31.67 -3.12 -0.95
CA PRO A 152 -32.89 -3.28 -0.17
C PRO A 152 -32.71 -4.28 0.97
N GLY A 153 -33.08 -3.89 2.20
CA GLY A 153 -32.95 -4.73 3.39
C GLY A 153 -31.53 -4.85 3.96
N GLN A 154 -30.56 -4.09 3.45
CA GLN A 154 -29.19 -4.05 3.96
C GLN A 154 -28.73 -2.61 4.25
N PRO A 155 -27.76 -2.40 5.16
CA PRO A 155 -27.16 -1.09 5.35
C PRO A 155 -26.47 -0.61 4.06
N ALA A 156 -26.49 0.70 3.82
CA ALA A 156 -25.81 1.29 2.68
C ALA A 156 -24.32 0.96 2.72
N LEU A 157 -23.81 0.44 1.62
CA LEU A 157 -22.42 0.02 1.46
C LEU A 157 -21.60 1.18 0.90
N ARG A 158 -20.45 1.46 1.50
CA ARG A 158 -19.47 2.41 0.98
C ARG A 158 -18.37 1.64 0.27
N LEU A 159 -18.26 1.85 -1.03
CA LEU A 159 -17.32 1.15 -1.90
C LEU A 159 -16.27 2.15 -2.39
N ARG A 160 -15.02 1.71 -2.49
CA ARG A 160 -13.93 2.53 -3.02
C ARG A 160 -13.73 2.17 -4.50
N LEU A 161 -13.92 3.15 -5.37
CA LEU A 161 -13.73 3.06 -6.82
C LEU A 161 -12.48 3.85 -7.20
N LEU A 162 -11.52 3.20 -7.85
CA LEU A 162 -10.36 3.85 -8.43
C LEU A 162 -10.48 3.86 -9.96
N LEU A 163 -10.46 5.06 -10.53
CA LEU A 163 -10.52 5.29 -11.98
C LEU A 163 -9.15 5.76 -12.47
N PRO A 164 -8.54 5.13 -13.48
CA PRO A 164 -7.33 5.66 -14.11
C PRO A 164 -7.54 7.11 -14.56
N ASP A 165 -6.53 7.95 -14.34
CA ASP A 165 -6.52 9.34 -14.81
C ASP A 165 -5.78 9.40 -16.15
N ASP A 166 -6.38 8.81 -17.18
CA ASP A 166 -5.86 8.81 -18.54
C ASP A 166 -6.96 9.12 -19.57
N THR A 167 -6.59 9.23 -20.84
CA THR A 167 -7.50 9.66 -21.92
C THR A 167 -8.20 8.50 -22.65
N LEU A 168 -8.04 7.26 -22.20
CA LEU A 168 -8.64 6.12 -22.88
C LEU A 168 -10.16 6.11 -22.69
N PRO A 169 -10.95 5.80 -23.74
CA PRO A 169 -12.40 5.83 -23.66
C PRO A 169 -13.00 4.62 -22.92
N ARG A 170 -12.21 3.55 -22.73
CA ARG A 170 -12.65 2.29 -22.12
C ARG A 170 -11.50 1.63 -21.38
N HIS A 171 -11.83 1.08 -20.21
CA HIS A 171 -10.89 0.36 -19.36
C HIS A 171 -11.43 -1.02 -19.01
N PRO A 172 -10.57 -2.05 -18.86
CA PRO A 172 -10.96 -3.24 -18.14
C PRO A 172 -11.30 -2.88 -16.70
N ALA A 173 -12.30 -3.54 -16.12
CA ALA A 173 -12.77 -3.31 -14.77
C ALA A 173 -12.67 -4.58 -13.92
N LEU A 174 -12.19 -4.43 -12.68
CA LEU A 174 -11.98 -5.52 -11.75
C LEU A 174 -12.61 -5.20 -10.39
N VAL A 175 -13.33 -6.17 -9.83
CA VAL A 175 -13.81 -6.10 -8.45
C VAL A 175 -12.90 -6.92 -7.56
N LEU A 176 -12.28 -6.26 -6.58
CA LEU A 176 -11.46 -6.90 -5.56
C LEU A 176 -12.32 -7.19 -4.34
N LEU A 177 -12.52 -8.47 -4.06
CA LEU A 177 -13.25 -8.91 -2.88
C LEU A 177 -12.29 -8.94 -1.68
N ALA A 178 -12.53 -8.09 -0.70
CA ALA A 178 -11.61 -7.86 0.41
C ALA A 178 -12.27 -8.09 1.77
N SER A 179 -11.75 -9.04 2.54
CA SER A 179 -12.12 -9.20 3.95
C SER A 179 -11.59 -8.02 4.79
N ALA A 180 -12.04 -7.87 6.04
CA ALA A 180 -11.45 -6.90 6.95
C ALA A 180 -9.93 -7.13 7.15
N THR A 181 -9.51 -8.39 7.13
CA THR A 181 -8.11 -8.81 7.32
C THR A 181 -7.25 -8.53 6.09
N ASP A 182 -7.80 -8.72 4.88
CA ASP A 182 -7.06 -8.56 3.61
C ASP A 182 -7.29 -7.18 2.95
N GLY A 183 -8.12 -6.33 3.55
CA GLY A 183 -8.49 -4.99 3.07
C GLY A 183 -7.30 -4.15 2.63
N PRO A 184 -6.26 -3.96 3.46
CA PRO A 184 -5.08 -3.19 3.10
C PRO A 184 -4.35 -3.75 1.87
N ALA A 185 -4.19 -5.08 1.78
CA ALA A 185 -3.54 -5.72 0.64
C ALA A 185 -4.37 -5.57 -0.66
N ALA A 186 -5.69 -5.69 -0.57
CA ALA A 186 -6.59 -5.43 -1.69
C ALA A 186 -6.53 -3.97 -2.14
N ALA A 187 -6.49 -3.01 -1.21
CA ALA A 187 -6.34 -1.59 -1.52
C ALA A 187 -5.04 -1.28 -2.28
N ARG A 188 -3.90 -1.84 -1.83
CA ARG A 188 -2.62 -1.66 -2.54
C ARG A 188 -2.68 -2.20 -3.97
N ARG A 189 -3.30 -3.38 -4.16
CA ARG A 189 -3.47 -3.95 -5.51
C ARG A 189 -4.38 -3.11 -6.38
N ALA A 190 -5.48 -2.61 -5.82
CA ALA A 190 -6.39 -1.72 -6.53
C ALA A 190 -5.66 -0.46 -7.03
N THR A 191 -4.89 0.20 -6.15
CA THR A 191 -4.04 1.34 -6.51
C THR A 191 -3.04 0.99 -7.63
N HIS A 192 -2.36 -0.14 -7.51
CA HIS A 192 -1.38 -0.60 -8.51
C HIS A 192 -2.00 -0.85 -9.89
N LEU A 193 -3.21 -1.40 -9.92
CA LEU A 193 -3.98 -1.68 -11.14
C LEU A 193 -4.56 -0.39 -11.75
N ALA A 194 -5.07 0.53 -10.91
CA ALA A 194 -5.58 1.83 -11.35
C ALA A 194 -4.50 2.65 -12.06
N ARG A 195 -3.28 2.69 -11.51
CA ARG A 195 -2.10 3.31 -12.15
C ARG A 195 -1.72 2.68 -13.49
N ARG A 196 -2.23 1.48 -13.80
CA ARG A 196 -1.98 0.73 -15.03
C ARG A 196 -3.17 0.70 -15.99
N GLY A 197 -4.13 1.62 -15.81
CA GLY A 197 -5.26 1.76 -16.72
C GLY A 197 -6.39 0.76 -16.48
N ILE A 198 -6.47 0.15 -15.29
CA ILE A 198 -7.52 -0.80 -14.91
C ILE A 198 -8.43 -0.15 -13.87
N VAL A 199 -9.74 -0.07 -14.16
CA VAL A 199 -10.72 0.40 -13.18
C VAL A 199 -10.85 -0.64 -12.07
N THR A 200 -10.77 -0.21 -10.81
CA THR A 200 -10.87 -1.13 -9.68
C THR A 200 -11.93 -0.70 -8.68
N LEU A 201 -12.70 -1.67 -8.21
CA LEU A 201 -13.70 -1.49 -7.16
C LEU A 201 -13.35 -2.41 -5.99
N LEU A 202 -13.17 -1.85 -4.80
CA LEU A 202 -13.07 -2.63 -3.58
C LEU A 202 -14.45 -2.90 -3.03
N LEU A 203 -14.73 -4.17 -2.78
CA LEU A 203 -16.03 -4.62 -2.33
C LEU A 203 -15.86 -5.59 -1.15
N PRO A 204 -16.67 -5.46 -0.07
CA PRO A 204 -16.74 -6.51 0.93
C PRO A 204 -17.31 -7.79 0.30
N PRO A 205 -16.90 -9.00 0.72
CA PRO A 205 -17.28 -10.25 0.04
C PRO A 205 -18.78 -10.51 0.01
N SER A 206 -19.56 -9.89 0.91
CA SER A 206 -21.01 -10.05 1.02
C SER A 206 -21.82 -9.25 0.00
N ALA A 207 -21.18 -8.47 -0.88
CA ALA A 207 -21.87 -7.48 -1.71
C ALA A 207 -21.67 -7.66 -3.23
N ALA A 208 -21.21 -8.82 -3.69
CA ALA A 208 -20.83 -9.04 -5.09
C ALA A 208 -22.00 -9.43 -5.99
N ASP A 209 -22.39 -8.53 -6.89
CA ASP A 209 -23.32 -8.77 -8.01
C ASP A 209 -22.75 -8.02 -9.21
N SER A 210 -22.27 -8.71 -10.27
CA SER A 210 -21.88 -8.00 -11.51
C SER A 210 -21.62 -8.90 -12.73
N GLY A 211 -22.35 -8.62 -13.81
CA GLY A 211 -22.35 -9.39 -15.07
C GLY A 211 -21.35 -8.97 -16.14
N ARG A 212 -20.40 -8.07 -15.83
CA ARG A 212 -19.41 -7.53 -16.80
C ARG A 212 -18.04 -7.24 -16.20
N VAL A 213 -17.78 -7.74 -15.01
CA VAL A 213 -16.50 -7.53 -14.32
C VAL A 213 -15.87 -8.88 -14.01
N GLY A 214 -14.57 -8.87 -13.76
CA GLY A 214 -13.93 -10.02 -13.14
C GLY A 214 -13.93 -9.94 -11.62
N TYR A 215 -13.88 -11.10 -10.98
CA TYR A 215 -13.67 -11.19 -9.53
C TYR A 215 -12.24 -11.56 -9.19
N TRP A 216 -11.70 -10.98 -8.11
CA TRP A 216 -10.40 -11.36 -7.57
C TRP A 216 -10.53 -11.76 -6.09
N GLY A 217 -9.96 -12.90 -5.71
CA GLY A 217 -9.75 -13.27 -4.30
C GLY A 217 -8.40 -13.94 -4.02
N ARG A 218 -7.92 -13.79 -2.79
CA ARG A 218 -6.67 -14.39 -2.29
C ARG A 218 -6.93 -15.28 -1.08
N GLY A 219 -6.17 -16.35 -0.95
CA GLY A 219 -6.12 -17.19 0.26
C GLY A 219 -7.49 -17.69 0.68
N THR A 220 -7.88 -17.39 1.92
CA THR A 220 -9.15 -17.80 2.52
C THR A 220 -10.38 -17.14 1.90
N VAL A 221 -10.21 -16.06 1.12
CA VAL A 221 -11.31 -15.40 0.39
C VAL A 221 -11.58 -16.07 -0.96
N ALA A 222 -10.63 -16.81 -1.52
CA ALA A 222 -10.77 -17.42 -2.85
C ALA A 222 -12.02 -18.33 -3.00
N PRO A 223 -12.43 -19.16 -2.02
CA PRO A 223 -13.68 -19.92 -2.12
C PRO A 223 -14.94 -19.05 -2.27
N ARG A 224 -14.96 -17.87 -1.66
CA ARG A 224 -16.10 -16.93 -1.79
C ARG A 224 -16.20 -16.34 -3.19
N VAL A 225 -15.07 -16.21 -3.89
CA VAL A 225 -15.07 -15.82 -5.31
C VAL A 225 -15.79 -16.89 -6.13
N ALA A 226 -15.54 -18.16 -5.85
CA ALA A 226 -16.19 -19.27 -6.54
C ALA A 226 -17.69 -19.30 -6.22
N GLU A 227 -18.06 -19.15 -4.95
CA GLU A 227 -19.46 -19.04 -4.53
C GLU A 227 -20.20 -17.90 -5.26
N ALA A 228 -19.62 -16.69 -5.25
CA ALA A 228 -20.19 -15.53 -5.95
C ALA A 228 -20.28 -15.75 -7.47
N ALA A 229 -19.31 -16.46 -8.06
CA ALA A 229 -19.33 -16.79 -9.48
C ALA A 229 -20.41 -17.80 -9.88
N GLY A 230 -20.97 -18.55 -8.91
CA GLY A 230 -22.14 -19.40 -9.11
C GLY A 230 -23.46 -18.65 -9.14
N GLN A 231 -23.47 -17.39 -8.71
CA GLN A 231 -24.66 -16.55 -8.67
C GLN A 231 -24.82 -15.75 -9.98
N GLN A 232 -26.06 -15.36 -10.27
CA GLN A 232 -26.32 -14.43 -11.36
C GLN A 232 -26.30 -13.00 -10.82
N PRO A 233 -25.73 -12.05 -11.56
CA PRO A 233 -25.03 -12.22 -12.83
C PRO A 233 -23.59 -12.75 -12.66
N GLN A 234 -23.16 -13.61 -13.58
CA GLN A 234 -21.85 -14.26 -13.53
C GLN A 234 -20.70 -13.30 -13.89
N PRO A 235 -19.52 -13.42 -13.25
CA PRO A 235 -18.36 -12.63 -13.62
C PRO A 235 -17.84 -13.04 -15.00
N GLY A 236 -17.31 -12.07 -15.74
CA GLY A 236 -16.70 -12.33 -17.06
C GLY A 236 -15.42 -13.17 -16.97
N PHE A 237 -14.74 -13.15 -15.81
CA PHE A 237 -13.53 -13.91 -15.51
C PHE A 237 -13.25 -13.92 -14.00
N ALA A 238 -12.30 -14.74 -13.54
CA ALA A 238 -11.83 -14.70 -12.15
C ALA A 238 -10.30 -14.75 -12.04
N VAL A 239 -9.76 -14.07 -11.03
CA VAL A 239 -8.36 -14.12 -10.61
C VAL A 239 -8.29 -14.72 -9.21
N LEU A 240 -7.48 -15.76 -9.03
CA LEU A 240 -7.33 -16.46 -7.77
C LEU A 240 -5.85 -16.45 -7.34
N GLU A 241 -5.60 -16.16 -6.08
CA GLU A 241 -4.24 -16.17 -5.53
C GLU A 241 -4.18 -17.03 -4.29
N ALA A 242 -3.16 -17.90 -4.21
CA ALA A 242 -2.99 -18.76 -3.04
C ALA A 242 -4.30 -19.51 -2.66
N ALA A 243 -5.13 -19.86 -3.65
CA ALA A 243 -6.42 -20.49 -3.44
C ALA A 243 -6.21 -21.90 -2.87
N ALA A 244 -6.63 -22.12 -1.62
CA ALA A 244 -6.47 -23.42 -0.97
C ALA A 244 -7.25 -24.49 -1.77
N ALA A 245 -6.54 -25.52 -2.24
CA ALA A 245 -7.09 -26.62 -3.03
C ALA A 245 -6.25 -27.90 -2.85
N ALA A 246 -5.64 -28.09 -1.68
CA ALA A 246 -4.73 -29.21 -1.43
C ALA A 246 -5.49 -30.54 -1.36
N THR A 247 -6.75 -30.48 -0.89
CA THR A 247 -7.66 -31.62 -0.77
C THR A 247 -8.73 -31.63 -1.86
N HIS A 248 -9.37 -32.78 -2.07
CA HIS A 248 -10.48 -32.89 -3.03
C HIS A 248 -11.66 -31.99 -2.64
N ALA A 249 -12.00 -31.93 -1.35
CA ALA A 249 -13.10 -31.11 -0.85
C ALA A 249 -12.85 -29.60 -1.11
N GLU A 250 -11.65 -29.11 -0.82
CA GLU A 250 -11.28 -27.73 -1.12
C GLU A 250 -11.33 -27.44 -2.62
N ALA A 251 -10.77 -28.33 -3.45
CA ALA A 251 -10.74 -28.14 -4.89
C ALA A 251 -12.15 -28.14 -5.51
N ALA A 252 -13.09 -28.95 -4.99
CA ALA A 252 -14.46 -29.04 -5.47
C ALA A 252 -15.21 -27.69 -5.41
N ALA A 253 -14.87 -26.81 -4.46
CA ALA A 253 -15.47 -25.47 -4.36
C ALA A 253 -15.28 -24.64 -5.63
N TYR A 254 -14.24 -24.90 -6.42
CA TYR A 254 -13.92 -24.14 -7.64
C TYR A 254 -14.51 -24.76 -8.92
N GLN A 255 -15.24 -25.87 -8.83
CA GLN A 255 -15.80 -26.56 -9.99
C GLN A 255 -16.80 -25.69 -10.77
N VAL A 256 -17.45 -24.75 -10.07
CA VAL A 256 -18.39 -23.78 -10.65
C VAL A 256 -17.81 -23.01 -11.83
N PHE A 257 -16.53 -22.62 -11.79
CA PHE A 257 -15.90 -21.90 -12.89
C PHE A 257 -15.88 -22.71 -14.18
N ASN A 258 -15.60 -24.02 -14.08
CA ASN A 258 -15.60 -24.92 -15.23
C ASN A 258 -17.03 -25.19 -15.74
N GLN A 259 -17.99 -25.38 -14.82
CA GLN A 259 -19.40 -25.58 -15.14
C GLN A 259 -19.98 -24.38 -15.90
N GLN A 260 -19.71 -23.16 -15.41
CA GLN A 260 -20.20 -21.90 -15.98
C GLN A 260 -19.32 -21.35 -17.11
N ARG A 261 -18.21 -22.04 -17.44
CA ARG A 261 -17.24 -21.63 -18.48
C ARG A 261 -16.59 -20.27 -18.23
N ILE A 262 -16.39 -19.90 -16.97
CA ILE A 262 -15.74 -18.65 -16.55
C ILE A 262 -14.21 -18.83 -16.68
N PRO A 263 -13.50 -17.99 -17.46
CA PRO A 263 -12.04 -18.02 -17.54
C PRO A 263 -11.40 -17.69 -16.19
N VAL A 264 -10.37 -18.45 -15.78
CA VAL A 264 -9.70 -18.24 -14.49
C VAL A 264 -8.19 -18.10 -14.64
N LEU A 265 -7.60 -17.07 -14.05
CA LEU A 265 -6.15 -16.98 -13.84
C LEU A 265 -5.84 -17.23 -12.36
N ALA A 266 -5.16 -18.34 -12.07
CA ALA A 266 -4.74 -18.67 -10.72
C ALA A 266 -3.22 -18.57 -10.56
N PHE A 267 -2.76 -17.85 -9.54
CA PHE A 267 -1.34 -17.74 -9.17
C PHE A 267 -1.05 -18.34 -7.80
N TYR A 268 0.06 -19.03 -7.71
CA TYR A 268 0.65 -19.51 -6.46
C TYR A 268 2.10 -19.07 -6.37
N ALA A 269 2.47 -18.50 -5.24
CA ALA A 269 3.84 -18.19 -4.92
C ALA A 269 4.56 -19.44 -4.39
N GLY A 270 5.74 -19.75 -4.94
CA GLY A 270 6.47 -20.97 -4.63
C GLY A 270 7.10 -21.01 -3.24
N LEU A 271 7.33 -19.85 -2.62
CA LEU A 271 7.81 -19.73 -1.23
C LEU A 271 6.67 -19.42 -0.24
N ASP A 272 5.41 -19.44 -0.70
CA ASP A 272 4.27 -19.23 0.19
C ASP A 272 4.03 -20.47 1.04
N THR A 273 4.21 -20.33 2.36
CA THR A 273 3.99 -21.40 3.34
C THR A 273 2.58 -21.40 3.91
N THR A 274 1.75 -20.40 3.58
CA THR A 274 0.37 -20.30 4.08
C THR A 274 -0.59 -21.25 3.35
N VAL A 275 -0.20 -21.71 2.16
CA VAL A 275 -0.93 -22.68 1.35
C VAL A 275 0.03 -23.74 0.82
N GLN A 276 -0.45 -24.98 0.64
CA GLN A 276 0.33 -25.99 -0.08
C GLN A 276 0.30 -25.68 -1.58
N ALA A 277 1.10 -24.70 -2.03
CA ALA A 277 1.07 -24.12 -3.36
C ALA A 277 1.14 -25.16 -4.48
N ALA A 278 2.13 -26.05 -4.43
CA ALA A 278 2.32 -27.08 -5.46
C ALA A 278 1.18 -28.11 -5.49
N ALA A 279 0.68 -28.54 -4.32
CA ALA A 279 -0.42 -29.49 -4.23
C ALA A 279 -1.74 -28.86 -4.71
N SER A 280 -2.01 -27.63 -4.27
CA SER A 280 -3.21 -26.86 -4.64
C SER A 280 -3.24 -26.59 -6.15
N ALA A 281 -2.15 -26.09 -6.72
CA ALA A 281 -2.06 -25.84 -8.17
C ALA A 281 -2.26 -27.13 -8.99
N ARG A 282 -1.67 -28.25 -8.56
CA ARG A 282 -1.80 -29.55 -9.23
C ARG A 282 -3.25 -30.02 -9.25
N ARG A 283 -3.96 -29.87 -8.14
CA ARG A 283 -5.35 -30.32 -7.99
C ARG A 283 -6.35 -29.35 -8.64
N LEU A 284 -6.07 -28.05 -8.61
CA LEU A 284 -6.96 -27.03 -9.16
C LEU A 284 -7.02 -27.08 -10.70
N ARG A 285 -5.90 -27.38 -11.38
CA ARG A 285 -5.84 -27.47 -12.86
C ARG A 285 -6.95 -28.33 -13.49
N PRO A 286 -7.12 -29.61 -13.11
CA PRO A 286 -8.19 -30.44 -13.70
C PRO A 286 -9.59 -29.96 -13.31
N ILE A 287 -9.77 -29.33 -12.15
CA ILE A 287 -11.08 -28.81 -11.71
C ILE A 287 -11.53 -27.64 -12.58
N LEU A 288 -10.64 -26.68 -12.85
CA LEU A 288 -10.94 -25.50 -13.67
C LEU A 288 -11.07 -25.83 -15.17
N GLY A 289 -10.58 -27.00 -15.58
CA GLY A 289 -10.57 -27.45 -16.97
C GLY A 289 -9.44 -26.79 -17.77
N TYR A 290 -8.89 -27.52 -18.75
CA TYR A 290 -7.80 -27.07 -19.62
C TYR A 290 -8.31 -26.18 -20.76
N ARG A 291 -9.14 -25.19 -20.45
CA ARG A 291 -9.82 -24.36 -21.45
C ARG A 291 -9.01 -23.15 -21.85
N ARG A 292 -9.26 -22.65 -23.06
CA ARG A 292 -8.70 -21.38 -23.54
C ARG A 292 -9.08 -20.26 -22.56
N GLY A 293 -8.07 -19.54 -22.08
CA GLY A 293 -8.24 -18.43 -21.15
C GLY A 293 -8.13 -18.80 -19.67
N THR A 294 -8.13 -20.09 -19.33
CA THR A 294 -7.87 -20.57 -17.97
C THR A 294 -6.39 -20.96 -17.80
N GLN A 295 -5.75 -20.47 -16.75
CA GLN A 295 -4.34 -20.72 -16.44
C GLN A 295 -4.14 -20.91 -14.94
N VAL A 296 -3.25 -21.84 -14.56
CA VAL A 296 -2.82 -22.06 -13.17
C VAL A 296 -1.31 -22.10 -13.11
N GLN A 297 -0.72 -21.06 -12.53
CA GLN A 297 0.71 -20.82 -12.51
C GLN A 297 1.27 -20.95 -11.09
N VAL A 298 2.45 -21.55 -10.96
CA VAL A 298 3.24 -21.58 -9.73
C VAL A 298 4.54 -20.84 -10.02
N LEU A 299 4.79 -19.75 -9.31
CA LEU A 299 5.94 -18.88 -9.54
C LEU A 299 7.05 -19.25 -8.55
N ALA A 300 8.11 -19.86 -9.04
CA ALA A 300 9.19 -20.37 -8.21
C ALA A 300 10.05 -19.24 -7.63
N GLY A 301 10.52 -19.40 -6.37
CA GLY A 301 11.41 -18.43 -5.73
C GLY A 301 10.75 -17.09 -5.36
N VAL A 302 9.42 -17.09 -5.28
CA VAL A 302 8.61 -15.89 -5.04
C VAL A 302 7.83 -16.05 -3.73
N THR A 303 7.84 -15.02 -2.89
CA THR A 303 7.12 -14.95 -1.59
C THR A 303 5.61 -14.81 -1.79
N SER A 304 4.83 -14.96 -0.71
CA SER A 304 3.37 -14.87 -0.74
C SER A 304 2.84 -13.55 -1.31
N ASP A 305 3.63 -12.47 -1.31
CA ASP A 305 3.30 -11.18 -1.92
C ASP A 305 3.82 -11.01 -3.35
N PHE A 306 4.14 -12.12 -4.00
CA PHE A 306 4.62 -12.16 -5.37
C PHE A 306 5.90 -11.35 -5.63
N ARG A 307 6.81 -11.33 -4.63
CA ARG A 307 8.15 -10.72 -4.70
C ARG A 307 9.25 -11.77 -4.64
N ARG A 308 10.34 -11.55 -5.34
CA ARG A 308 11.60 -12.27 -5.14
C ARG A 308 12.32 -11.65 -3.93
N PRO A 309 12.71 -12.44 -2.92
CA PRO A 309 13.37 -11.91 -1.74
C PRO A 309 14.73 -11.30 -2.10
N GLY A 310 15.20 -10.38 -1.26
CA GLY A 310 16.53 -9.82 -1.42
C GLY A 310 17.59 -10.87 -1.09
N ARG A 311 18.75 -10.76 -1.73
CA ARG A 311 19.85 -11.72 -1.53
C ARG A 311 21.19 -11.10 -1.89
N THR A 312 22.25 -11.63 -1.29
CA THR A 312 23.61 -11.35 -1.76
C THR A 312 23.86 -12.09 -3.08
N GLY A 313 24.28 -11.35 -4.11
CA GLY A 313 24.68 -11.88 -5.40
C GLY A 313 26.00 -12.64 -5.35
N SER A 314 26.35 -13.31 -6.45
CA SER A 314 27.63 -14.01 -6.59
C SER A 314 28.85 -13.08 -6.59
N ASP A 315 28.63 -11.79 -6.87
CA ASP A 315 29.59 -10.70 -6.79
C ASP A 315 29.73 -10.10 -5.38
N GLY A 316 29.01 -10.64 -4.39
CA GLY A 316 28.99 -10.14 -3.02
C GLY A 316 28.12 -8.89 -2.83
N GLN A 317 27.51 -8.35 -3.89
CA GLN A 317 26.64 -7.17 -3.79
C GLN A 317 25.22 -7.57 -3.39
N TRP A 318 24.54 -6.70 -2.65
CA TRP A 318 23.14 -6.91 -2.32
C TRP A 318 22.22 -6.69 -3.54
N GLN A 319 21.38 -7.68 -3.81
CA GLN A 319 20.27 -7.59 -4.75
C GLN A 319 19.00 -7.28 -3.98
N TRP A 320 18.45 -6.09 -4.21
CA TRP A 320 17.20 -5.65 -3.58
C TRP A 320 16.02 -6.54 -3.98
N PRO A 321 15.03 -6.75 -3.09
CA PRO A 321 13.83 -7.51 -3.44
C PRO A 321 13.17 -6.93 -4.70
N GLN A 322 12.70 -7.80 -5.59
CA GLN A 322 12.12 -7.43 -6.88
C GLN A 322 10.68 -7.96 -6.97
N PRO A 323 9.74 -7.23 -7.57
CA PRO A 323 8.47 -7.80 -8.00
C PRO A 323 8.73 -8.98 -8.94
N ALA A 324 7.92 -10.03 -8.89
CA ALA A 324 7.98 -11.08 -9.90
C ALA A 324 7.40 -10.53 -11.22
N PRO A 325 8.21 -10.28 -12.26
CA PRO A 325 7.70 -9.68 -13.50
C PRO A 325 6.66 -10.59 -14.17
N GLU A 326 6.84 -11.92 -14.07
CA GLU A 326 5.90 -12.93 -14.55
C GLU A 326 4.51 -12.84 -13.90
N TYR A 327 4.41 -12.31 -12.68
CA TYR A 327 3.14 -12.13 -11.99
C TYR A 327 2.40 -10.90 -12.52
N TRP A 328 2.97 -9.70 -12.35
CA TRP A 328 2.27 -8.46 -12.69
C TRP A 328 2.06 -8.29 -14.20
N ASN A 329 3.09 -8.54 -15.01
CA ASN A 329 2.96 -8.41 -16.46
C ASN A 329 2.04 -9.50 -17.01
N GLY A 330 2.19 -10.74 -16.52
CA GLY A 330 1.33 -11.85 -16.92
C GLY A 330 -0.14 -11.61 -16.59
N LEU A 331 -0.42 -11.06 -15.41
CA LEU A 331 -1.77 -10.67 -14.99
C LEU A 331 -2.35 -9.55 -15.85
N VAL A 332 -1.63 -8.43 -16.01
CA VAL A 332 -2.13 -7.28 -16.77
C VAL A 332 -2.39 -7.64 -18.23
N GLU A 333 -1.47 -8.38 -18.87
CA GLU A 333 -1.67 -8.82 -20.25
C GLU A 333 -2.81 -9.83 -20.38
N TRP A 334 -2.99 -10.72 -19.41
CA TRP A 334 -4.14 -11.62 -19.39
C TRP A 334 -5.46 -10.87 -19.22
N LEU A 335 -5.51 -9.83 -18.38
CA LEU A 335 -6.67 -8.97 -18.17
C LEU A 335 -7.02 -8.15 -19.42
N LYS A 336 -6.03 -7.57 -20.10
CA LYS A 336 -6.24 -6.82 -21.36
C LYS A 336 -6.78 -7.69 -22.50
N ALA A 337 -6.55 -8.99 -22.45
CA ALA A 337 -7.07 -9.95 -23.42
C ALA A 337 -8.52 -10.39 -23.14
N ARG A 338 -9.24 -9.72 -22.23
CA ARG A 338 -10.63 -9.99 -21.85
C ARG A 338 -11.50 -8.77 -22.16
#